data_AF-A0A0R3DEJ7-F1
#
_entry.id   AF-A0A0R3DEJ7-F1
#
_cell.length_a   1.000
_cell.length_b   1.000
_cell.length_c   1.000
_cell.angle_alpha   90.00
_cell.angle_beta   90.00
_cell.angle_gamma   90.00
#
_symmetry.space_group_name_H-M   'P 1'
#
loop_
_entity.id
_entity.type
_entity.pdbx_description
1 polymer ?
#
loop_
_entity_poly.entity_id
_entity_poly.type
_entity_poly.pdbx_seq_one_letter_code
_entity_poly.pdbx_strand_id
1 'polypeptide(L)'
;MIDVPVPALVTGDVVTVPFFVANALKHIGYDQMMANGSGASKAIADGVGSATAAAVEGGHGRAYISDLARLLRKAKPAARPENER
;
A
#
# COMPACT_ATOMS: atom_id res chain seq x y z
N MET A 1 -17.95 4.75 1.39
CA MET A 1 -17.46 5.94 0.67
C MET A 1 -16.03 5.63 0.25
N ILE A 2 -15.80 5.43 -1.05
CA ILE A 2 -14.45 5.35 -1.59
C ILE A 2 -13.93 6.78 -1.54
N ASP A 3 -12.81 7.03 -0.86
CA ASP A 3 -12.11 8.33 -0.89
C ASP A 3 -11.45 8.49 -2.26
N VAL A 4 -12.28 8.55 -3.30
CA VAL A 4 -11.87 9.14 -4.56
C VAL A 4 -11.44 10.56 -4.22
N PRO A 5 -10.32 11.07 -4.73
CA PRO A 5 -10.00 12.48 -4.60
C PRO A 5 -11.01 13.25 -5.47
N VAL A 6 -12.22 13.44 -4.93
CA VAL A 6 -13.35 14.14 -5.56
C VAL A 6 -12.89 15.51 -6.10
N PRO A 7 -12.00 16.27 -5.44
CA PRO A 7 -11.44 17.49 -6.03
C PRO A 7 -10.61 17.24 -7.29
N ALA A 8 -9.79 16.19 -7.36
CA ALA A 8 -8.93 15.91 -8.51
C ALA A 8 -9.74 15.46 -9.75
N LEU A 9 -10.84 14.73 -9.54
CA LEU A 9 -11.75 14.36 -10.63
C LEU A 9 -12.50 15.57 -11.21
N VAL A 10 -12.76 16.59 -10.39
CA VAL A 10 -13.50 17.79 -10.81
C VAL A 10 -12.56 18.87 -11.38
N THR A 11 -11.35 18.98 -10.85
CA THR A 11 -10.40 20.06 -11.20
C THR A 11 -9.30 19.63 -12.17
N GLY A 12 -9.12 18.32 -12.41
CA GLY A 12 -8.02 17.78 -13.21
C GLY A 12 -6.65 17.90 -12.54
N ASP A 13 -6.58 18.47 -11.33
CA ASP A 13 -5.34 18.67 -10.61
C ASP A 13 -5.02 17.45 -9.74
N VAL A 14 -4.19 16.57 -10.30
CA VAL A 14 -3.67 15.36 -9.64
C VAL A 14 -2.39 15.63 -8.85
N VAL A 15 -1.83 16.84 -8.91
CA VAL A 15 -0.47 17.13 -8.45
C VAL A 15 -0.40 17.27 -6.92
N THR A 16 -1.53 17.52 -6.25
CA THR A 16 -1.50 17.98 -4.85
C THR A 16 -2.33 17.16 -3.86
N VAL A 17 -2.94 16.02 -4.24
CA VAL A 17 -3.71 15.25 -3.26
C VAL A 17 -2.81 14.26 -2.52
N PRO A 18 -2.68 14.38 -1.17
CA PRO A 18 -2.08 13.35 -0.33
C PRO A 18 -2.72 11.99 -0.56
N PHE A 19 -2.06 11.11 -1.30
CA PHE A 19 -2.50 9.72 -1.39
C PHE A 19 -1.88 8.92 -0.24
N PHE A 20 -2.63 8.79 0.84
CA PHE A 20 -2.20 8.08 2.03
C PHE A 20 -2.24 6.56 1.84
N VAL A 21 -1.38 5.84 2.57
CA VAL A 21 -1.31 4.36 2.56
C VAL A 21 -2.67 3.73 2.91
N ALA A 22 -3.40 4.28 3.89
CA ALA A 22 -4.73 3.77 4.23
C ALA A 22 -5.77 3.94 3.11
N ASN A 23 -5.63 4.98 2.27
CA ASN A 23 -6.50 5.17 1.12
C ASN A 23 -6.15 4.16 0.02
N ALA A 24 -4.85 3.95 -0.24
CA ALA A 24 -4.38 2.91 -1.16
C ALA A 24 -4.94 1.52 -0.79
N LEU A 25 -4.93 1.16 0.50
CA LEU A 25 -5.49 -0.11 0.97
C LEU A 25 -6.97 -0.27 0.64
N LYS A 26 -7.78 0.80 0.78
CA LYS A 26 -9.21 0.77 0.42
C LYS A 26 -9.41 0.50 -1.08
N HIS A 27 -8.61 1.12 -1.94
CA HIS A 27 -8.69 0.91 -3.39
C HIS A 27 -8.30 -0.52 -3.77
N ILE A 28 -7.21 -1.04 -3.22
CA ILE A 28 -6.78 -2.43 -3.46
C ILE A 28 -7.87 -3.42 -3.00
N GLY A 29 -8.47 -3.19 -1.83
CA GLY A 29 -9.58 -4.01 -1.32
C GLY A 29 -10.78 -4.02 -2.26
N TYR A 30 -11.09 -2.88 -2.89
CA TYR A 30 -12.14 -2.79 -3.90
C TYR A 30 -11.79 -3.60 -5.16
N ASP A 31 -10.56 -3.48 -5.67
CA ASP A 31 -10.11 -4.24 -6.85
C ASP A 31 -10.12 -5.76 -6.59
N GLN A 32 -9.72 -6.18 -5.39
CA GLN A 32 -9.82 -7.59 -4.97
C GLN A 32 -11.28 -8.08 -4.94
N MET A 33 -12.20 -7.26 -4.45
CA MET A 33 -13.63 -7.58 -4.45
C MET A 33 -14.17 -7.73 -5.87
N MET A 34 -13.80 -6.82 -6.78
CA MET A 34 -14.22 -6.87 -8.18
C MET A 34 -13.60 -8.06 -8.94
N ALA A 35 -12.33 -8.39 -8.66
CA ALA A 35 -11.68 -9.56 -9.22
C ALA A 35 -12.37 -10.87 -8.76
N ASN A 36 -12.75 -10.97 -7.48
CA ASN A 36 -13.53 -12.11 -6.98
C ASN A 36 -14.87 -12.25 -7.73
N GLY A 37 -15.58 -11.14 -7.96
CA GLY A 37 -16.89 -11.16 -8.63
C GLY A 37 -16.82 -11.48 -10.14
N SER A 38 -15.66 -11.30 -10.77
CA SER A 38 -15.46 -11.50 -12.21
C SER A 38 -14.71 -12.80 -12.57
N GLY A 39 -14.17 -13.51 -11.58
CA GLY A 39 -13.29 -14.67 -11.81
C GLY A 39 -11.90 -14.28 -12.35
N ALA A 40 -11.54 -12.99 -12.32
CA ALA A 40 -10.23 -12.53 -12.74
C ALA A 40 -9.14 -12.94 -11.73
N SER A 41 -7.90 -13.06 -12.21
CA SER A 41 -6.76 -13.32 -11.33
C SER A 41 -6.56 -12.16 -10.34
N LYS A 42 -6.34 -12.50 -9.07
CA LYS A 42 -6.12 -11.55 -7.98
C LYS A 42 -4.76 -11.67 -7.30
N ALA A 43 -3.87 -12.55 -7.76
CA ALA A 43 -2.63 -12.87 -7.06
C ALA A 43 -1.76 -11.64 -6.77
N ILE A 44 -1.66 -10.71 -7.73
CA ILE A 44 -0.91 -9.46 -7.56
C ILE A 44 -1.63 -8.52 -6.58
N ALA A 45 -2.95 -8.37 -6.73
CA ALA A 45 -3.75 -7.53 -5.83
C ALA A 45 -3.69 -8.04 -4.38
N ASP A 46 -3.70 -9.36 -4.18
CA ASP A 46 -3.55 -10.00 -2.86
C ASP A 46 -2.19 -9.72 -2.22
N GLY A 47 -1.11 -9.86 -3.00
CA GLY A 47 0.24 -9.55 -2.51
C GLY A 47 0.41 -8.08 -2.14
N VAL A 48 -0.05 -7.17 -3.01
CA VAL A 48 0.03 -5.71 -2.79
C VAL A 48 -0.88 -5.30 -1.62
N GLY A 49 -2.08 -5.87 -1.52
CA GLY A 49 -3.02 -5.65 -0.43
C GLY A 49 -2.45 -6.08 0.92
N SER A 50 -1.84 -7.28 0.97
CA SER A 50 -1.21 -7.80 2.18
C SER A 50 -0.04 -6.92 2.67
N ALA A 51 0.83 -6.50 1.75
CA ALA A 51 1.95 -5.62 2.10
C ALA A 51 1.47 -4.23 2.59
N THR A 52 0.44 -3.69 1.96
CA THR A 52 -0.13 -2.39 2.33
C THR A 52 -0.86 -2.47 3.68
N ALA A 53 -1.60 -3.56 3.93
CA ALA A 53 -2.25 -3.83 5.21
C ALA A 53 -1.24 -3.89 6.35
N ALA A 54 -0.13 -4.62 6.18
CA ALA A 54 0.94 -4.69 7.17
C ALA A 54 1.53 -3.31 7.52
N ALA A 55 1.67 -2.42 6.52
CA ALA A 55 2.12 -1.05 6.77
C ALA A 55 1.09 -0.21 7.54
N VAL A 56 -0.20 -0.38 7.26
CA VAL A 56 -1.28 0.29 8.02
C VAL A 56 -1.33 -0.21 9.46
N GLU A 57 -1.26 -1.53 9.68
CA GLU A 57 -1.20 -2.18 10.99
C GLU A 57 0.02 -1.73 11.79
N GLY A 58 1.16 -1.50 11.12
CA GLY A 58 2.36 -0.88 11.70
C GLY A 58 2.23 0.62 12.04
N GLY A 59 1.04 1.21 11.90
CA GLY A 59 0.76 2.61 12.24
C GLY A 59 1.05 3.62 11.13
N HIS A 60 1.37 3.17 9.92
CA HIS A 60 1.74 4.05 8.80
C HIS A 60 0.58 4.43 7.88
N GLY A 61 -0.67 4.26 8.33
CA GLY A 61 -1.86 4.57 7.51
C GLY A 61 -1.93 6.01 7.00
N ARG A 62 -1.31 6.96 7.71
CA ARG A 62 -1.22 8.39 7.34
C ARG A 62 0.07 8.77 6.62
N ALA A 63 0.96 7.81 6.35
CA ALA A 63 2.13 8.06 5.51
C ALA A 63 1.69 8.22 4.05
N TYR A 64 2.50 8.91 3.23
CA TYR A 64 2.28 8.96 1.79
C TYR A 64 2.59 7.61 1.16
N ILE A 65 1.86 7.24 0.10
CA ILE A 65 2.12 5.98 -0.62
C ILE A 65 3.54 5.90 -1.17
N SER A 66 4.15 7.04 -1.52
CA SER A 66 5.54 7.14 -1.99
C SER A 66 6.55 6.72 -0.92
N ASP A 67 6.21 6.83 0.37
CA ASP A 67 7.03 6.36 1.48
C ASP A 67 6.99 4.83 1.64
N LEU A 68 6.04 4.13 1.01
CA LEU A 68 5.82 2.70 1.25
C LEU A 68 7.06 1.85 0.92
N ALA A 69 7.81 2.19 -0.13
CA ALA A 69 9.06 1.49 -0.47
C ALA A 69 10.10 1.55 0.67
N ARG A 70 10.17 2.69 1.38
CA ARG A 70 11.04 2.86 2.53
C ARG A 70 10.53 2.08 3.74
N LEU A 71 9.21 2.02 3.94
CA LEU A 71 8.56 1.30 5.04
C LEU A 71 8.64 -0.22 4.89
N LEU A 72 8.55 -0.73 3.66
CA LEU A 72 8.62 -2.17 3.35
C LEU A 72 10.06 -2.71 3.25
N ARG A 73 11.06 -1.84 3.37
CA ARG A 73 12.45 -2.24 3.30
C ARG A 73 12.77 -3.19 4.47
N LYS A 74 13.26 -4.40 4.15
CA LYS A 74 13.76 -5.33 5.16
C LYS A 74 14.83 -4.67 6.03
N ALA A 75 14.78 -4.91 7.33
CA ALA A 75 15.88 -4.58 8.22
C ALA A 75 17.15 -5.29 7.73
N LYS A 76 18.28 -4.57 7.70
CA LYS A 76 19.58 -5.15 7.38
C LYS A 76 19.81 -6.34 8.35
N PRO A 77 20.14 -7.54 7.87
CA PRO A 77 20.49 -8.64 8.76
C PRO A 77 21.65 -8.20 9.65
N ALA A 78 21.56 -8.45 10.96
CA ALA A 78 22.67 -8.21 11.86
C ALA A 78 23.90 -8.97 11.33
N ALA A 79 25.06 -8.29 11.29
CA ALA A 79 26.30 -8.94 10.87
C ALA A 79 26.54 -10.15 11.76
N ARG A 80 26.89 -11.30 11.15
CA ARG A 80 27.29 -12.51 11.88
C ARG A 80 28.47 -12.13 12.80
N PRO A 81 28.40 -12.39 14.12
CA PRO A 81 29.50 -12.08 15.02
C PRO A 81 30.76 -12.82 14.54
N GLU A 82 31.87 -12.09 14.48
CA GLU A 82 33.15 -12.52 13.91
C GLU A 82 33.94 -13.52 14.78
N ASN A 83 33.30 -14.15 15.76
CA ASN A 83 33.93 -15.10 16.67
C ASN A 83 33.39 -16.53 16.46
N GLU A 84 33.80 -17.15 15.35
CA GLU A 84 33.94 -18.61 15.24
C GLU A 84 34.76 -18.90 13.97
N ARG A 85 36.08 -19.01 14.15
CA ARG A 85 37.01 -19.67 13.22
C ARG A 85 37.93 -20.58 14.02
#